data_AF-A0A7Y4Y1T3-F1
#
_entry.id   AF-A0A7Y4Y1T3-F1
#
_cell.length_a   1.000
_cell.length_b   1.000
_cell.length_c   1.000
_cell.angle_alpha   90.00
_cell.angle_beta   90.00
_cell.angle_gamma   90.00
#
_symmetry.space_group_name_H-M   'P 1'
#
loop_
_entity.id
_entity.type
_entity.pdbx_description
1 polymer ?
#
loop_
_entity_poly.entity_id
_entity_poly.type
_entity_poly.pdbx_seq_one_letter_code
_entity_poly.pdbx_strand_id
1 'polypeptide(L)' 'MYVCLCNGVTERDIRQTAIAGCRSMVELTMRTGCGAGCGSCVCMATALLEEVHATVATGSDMADAA' A
#
# COMPACT_ATOMS: atom_id res chain seq x y z
N MET A 1 -5.78 -10.41 -4.98
CA MET A 1 -6.37 -11.25 -3.91
C MET A 1 -6.94 -10.39 -2.78
N TYR A 2 -7.75 -10.93 -1.86
CA TYR A 2 -8.08 -10.21 -0.61
C TYR A 2 -6.87 -10.22 0.32
N VAL A 3 -6.53 -9.05 0.85
CA VAL A 3 -5.44 -8.87 1.82
C VAL A 3 -6.02 -8.67 3.22
N CYS A 4 -7.08 -7.88 3.38
CA CYS A 4 -7.81 -7.73 4.63
C CYS A 4 -9.22 -8.32 4.52
N LEU A 5 -9.47 -9.42 5.23
CA LEU A 5 -10.79 -10.05 5.25
C LEU A 5 -11.81 -9.28 6.09
N CYS A 6 -11.38 -8.65 7.19
CA CYS A 6 -12.28 -7.90 8.08
C CYS A 6 -12.98 -6.74 7.35
N ASN A 7 -12.24 -6.06 6.46
CA ASN A 7 -12.70 -4.85 5.79
C ASN A 7 -12.81 -5.02 4.26
N GLY A 8 -12.69 -6.25 3.76
CA GLY A 8 -12.82 -6.55 2.32
C GLY A 8 -11.79 -5.83 1.43
N VAL A 9 -10.58 -5.56 1.94
CA VAL A 9 -9.55 -4.84 1.17
C VAL A 9 -8.75 -5.82 0.34
N THR A 10 -8.65 -5.56 -0.96
CA THR A 10 -7.86 -6.35 -1.91
C THR A 10 -6.47 -5.78 -2.14
N GLU A 11 -5.58 -6.61 -2.68
CA GLU A 11 -4.27 -6.17 -3.15
C GLU A 11 -4.37 -5.01 -4.15
N ARG A 12 -5.38 -5.04 -5.04
CA ARG A 12 -5.62 -3.97 -6.00
C ARG A 12 -5.93 -2.66 -5.28
N ASP A 13 -6.77 -2.69 -4.25
CA ASP A 13 -7.11 -1.50 -3.48
C ASP A 13 -5.88 -0.90 -2.80
N ILE A 14 -5.02 -1.75 -2.24
CA ILE A 14 -3.75 -1.32 -1.62
C ILE A 14 -2.83 -0.67 -2.67
N ARG A 15 -2.62 -1.32 -3.82
CA ARG A 15 -1.77 -0.79 -4.89
C ARG A 15 -2.30 0.54 -5.44
N GLN A 16 -3.61 0.64 -5.68
CA GLN A 16 -4.24 1.89 -6.13
C GLN A 16 -4.13 3.00 -5.09
N THR A 17 -4.33 2.68 -3.82
CA THR A 17 -4.19 3.64 -2.71
C THR A 17 -2.74 4.12 -2.57
N ALA A 18 -1.77 3.22 -2.74
CA ALA A 18 -0.34 3.53 -2.75
C ALA A 18 0.05 4.46 -3.91
N ILE A 19 -0.39 4.16 -5.14
CA ILE A 19 -0.18 5.01 -6.32
C ILE A 19 -0.83 6.39 -6.13
N ALA A 20 -1.97 6.47 -5.43
CA ALA A 20 -2.63 7.71 -5.03
C ALA A 20 -1.94 8.44 -3.85
N GLY A 21 -0.66 8.14 -3.59
CA GLY A 21 0.19 8.84 -2.63
C GLY A 21 0.17 8.30 -1.20
N CYS A 22 -0.52 7.20 -0.92
CA CYS A 22 -0.50 6.61 0.42
C CYS A 22 0.87 6.00 0.74
N ARG A 23 1.51 6.46 1.82
CA ARG A 23 2.90 6.08 2.15
C ARG A 23 3.10 5.38 3.47
N SER A 24 2.04 5.18 4.24
CA SER A 24 2.13 4.52 5.55
C SER A 24 0.96 3.59 5.80
N MET A 25 1.16 2.61 6.66
CA MET A 25 0.06 1.74 7.12
C MET A 25 -1.03 2.53 7.84
N VAL A 26 -0.66 3.55 8.62
CA VAL A 26 -1.63 4.40 9.31
C VAL A 26 -2.56 5.07 8.31
N GLU A 27 -1.99 5.65 7.25
CA GLU A 27 -2.77 6.28 6.19
C GLU A 27 -3.59 5.25 5.38
N LEU A 28 -3.03 4.06 5.11
CA LEU A 28 -3.75 2.99 4.43
C LEU A 28 -4.96 2.55 5.24
N THR A 29 -4.82 2.40 6.56
CA THR A 29 -5.91 2.11 7.48
C THR A 29 -6.97 3.21 7.45
N MET A 30 -6.58 4.48 7.47
CA MET A 30 -7.53 5.61 7.41
C MET A 30 -8.31 5.65 6.09
N ARG A 31 -7.66 5.34 4.96
CA ARG A 31 -8.28 5.39 3.63
C ARG A 31 -9.13 4.16 3.30
N THR A 32 -8.80 2.99 3.82
CA THR A 32 -9.38 1.70 3.37
C THR A 32 -9.95 0.83 4.49
N GLY A 33 -9.68 1.16 5.76
CA GLY A 33 -9.94 0.30 6.90
C GLY A 33 -8.97 -0.89 7.04
N CYS A 34 -8.03 -1.10 6.11
CA CYS A 34 -7.07 -2.20 6.18
C CYS A 34 -6.32 -2.20 7.52
N GLY A 35 -6.30 -3.32 8.23
CA GLY A 35 -5.61 -3.44 9.53
C GLY A 35 -6.41 -2.96 10.76
N ALA A 36 -7.57 -2.33 10.60
CA ALA A 36 -8.40 -1.84 11.73
C ALA A 36 -9.16 -2.95 12.50
N GLY A 37 -9.20 -4.18 11.97
CA GLY A 37 -9.88 -5.33 12.58
C GLY A 37 -8.92 -6.19 13.41
N CYS A 38 -8.68 -7.43 12.97
CA CYS A 38 -7.83 -8.39 13.68
C CYS A 38 -6.31 -8.19 13.49
N GLY A 39 -5.90 -7.31 12.57
CA GLY A 39 -4.48 -6.99 12.33
C GLY A 39 -3.67 -8.05 11.56
N SER A 40 -4.22 -9.23 11.24
CA SER A 40 -3.45 -10.31 10.58
C SER A 40 -2.91 -9.93 9.20
N CYS A 41 -3.54 -8.96 8.53
CA CYS A 41 -3.14 -8.47 7.22
C CYS A 41 -1.99 -7.45 7.25
N VAL A 42 -1.62 -6.91 8.41
CA VAL A 42 -0.75 -5.72 8.51
C VAL A 42 0.60 -5.95 7.84
N CYS A 43 1.30 -7.04 8.14
CA CYS A 43 2.62 -7.31 7.54
C CYS A 43 2.55 -7.41 6.00
N MET A 44 1.53 -8.10 5.47
CA MET A 44 1.34 -8.24 4.02
C MET A 44 0.97 -6.91 3.36
N ALA A 45 0.09 -6.14 3.98
CA ALA A 45 -0.31 -4.83 3.49
C ALA A 45 0.88 -3.84 3.46
N THR A 46 1.73 -3.86 4.49
CA THR A 46 2.98 -3.06 4.52
C THR A 46 3.91 -3.45 3.38
N ALA A 47 4.15 -4.75 3.19
CA ALA A 47 5.04 -5.22 2.12
C ALA A 47 4.54 -4.81 0.73
N LEU A 48 3.23 -4.85 0.49
CA LEU A 48 2.63 -4.38 -0.76
C LEU A 48 2.76 -2.86 -0.95
N LEU A 49 2.62 -2.07 0.12
CA LEU A 49 2.89 -0.63 0.07
C LEU A 49 4.35 -0.37 -0.33
N GLU A 50 5.29 -1.04 0.33
CA GLU A 50 6.73 -0.89 0.06
C GLU A 50 7.10 -1.32 -1.36
N GLU A 51 6.55 -2.43 -1.85
CA GLU A 51 6.76 -2.94 -3.22
C GLU A 51 6.35 -1.91 -4.27
N VAL A 52 5.20 -1.25 -4.09
CA VAL A 52 4.74 -0.19 -5.00
C VAL A 52 5.69 0.99 -5.01
N HIS A 53 6.22 1.40 -3.86
CA HIS A 53 7.12 2.56 -3.80
C HIS A 53 8.56 2.22 -4.23
N ALA A 54 9.02 0.98 -4.04
CA ALA A 54 10.33 0.51 -4.51
C ALA A 54 10.39 0.40 -6.05
N THR A 55 9.28 0.00 -6.69
CA THR A 55 9.16 -0.05 -8.15
C THR A 55 9.09 1.35 -8.79
N VAL A 56 8.55 2.35 -8.09
CA VAL A 56 8.52 3.75 -8.56
C VAL A 56 9.90 4.42 -8.44
N ALA A 57 10.69 4.07 -7.42
CA ALA A 57 12.05 4.62 -7.25
C ALA A 57 12.99 4.23 -8.40
N THR A 58 12.83 3.03 -8.98
CA THR A 58 13.70 2.56 -10.08
C THR A 58 13.36 3.12 -11.46
N GLY A 59 12.30 3.93 -11.59
CA GLY A 59 11.88 4.55 -12.86
C GLY A 59 11.90 6.08 -12.88
N SER A 60 12.20 6.76 -11.76
CA SER A 60 12.21 8.23 -11.67
C SER A 60 13.61 8.83 -11.45
N ASP A 61 14.59 8.04 -11.02
CA ASP A 61 15.97 8.51 -10.77
C ASP A 61 16.79 8.84 -12.06
N MET A 62 16.16 8.88 -13.23
CA MET A 62 16.81 9.33 -14.49
C MET A 62 16.27 10.68 -15.02
N ALA A 63 15.26 11.29 -14.38
CA ALA A 63 14.65 12.53 -14.87
C ALA A 63 15.04 13.80 -14.08
N ASP A 64 15.55 13.69 -12.85
CA ASP A 64 15.82 14.86 -11.97
C ASP A 64 17.32 15.18 -11.76
N ALA A 65 18.20 14.65 -12.61
CA ALA A 65 19.64 14.94 -12.59
C ALA A 65 20.13 15.81 -13.78
N ALA A 66 19.23 16.55 -14.45
CA ALA A 66 19.56 17.49 -15.52
C ALA A 66 19.46 18.95 -15.05
#